data_AF-A0A5C3MU11-F1
#
_entry.id   AF-A0A5C3MU11-F1
#
_cell.length_a   1.000
_cell.length_b   1.000
_cell.length_c   1.000
_cell.angle_alpha   90.00
_cell.angle_beta   90.00
_cell.angle_gamma   90.00
#
_symmetry.space_group_name_H-M   'P 1'
#
loop_
_entity.id
_entity.type
_entity.pdbx_description
1 polymer ?
#
loop_
_entity_poly.entity_id
_entity_poly.type
_entity_poly.pdbx_seq_one_letter_code
_entity_poly.pdbx_strand_id
1 'polypeptide(L)'
;MEDSVRYESEGREANALYSSMLPPGGDVVYIGPSREPYSLALFHQLRCLDVMWQDYLALRGASNTSRDCLQYLRQTLLCHAETRLEPARSPRGPRLINFSYDYICRDWSAVYSTAASFQ
;
A
#
# COMPACT_ATOMS: atom_id res chain seq x y z
N MET A 1 -9.94 -9.42 -8.20
CA MET A 1 -9.26 -8.19 -8.63
C MET A 1 -10.31 -7.40 -9.39
N GLU A 2 -10.78 -6.30 -8.80
CA GLU A 2 -11.64 -5.34 -9.50
C GLU A 2 -10.71 -4.42 -10.29
N ASP A 3 -10.99 -4.18 -11.57
CA ASP A 3 -10.31 -3.13 -12.32
C ASP A 3 -10.68 -1.79 -11.66
N SER A 4 -9.78 -1.26 -10.83
CA SER A 4 -10.12 -0.14 -9.97
C SER A 4 -10.15 1.16 -10.78
N VAL A 5 -11.35 1.68 -11.01
CA VAL A 5 -11.59 3.05 -11.51
C VAL A 5 -11.08 4.11 -10.51
N ARG A 6 -10.80 3.71 -9.27
CA ARG A 6 -10.48 4.61 -8.16
C ARG A 6 -9.04 5.13 -8.14
N TYR A 7 -8.06 4.38 -8.66
CA TYR A 7 -6.64 4.73 -8.55
C TYR A 7 -6.06 5.19 -9.90
N GLU A 8 -6.62 6.28 -10.43
CA GLU A 8 -6.06 6.95 -11.61
C GLU A 8 -4.60 7.35 -11.37
N SER A 9 -3.78 7.30 -12.42
CA SER A 9 -2.34 7.54 -12.29
C SER A 9 -2.00 9.02 -12.12
N GLU A 10 -2.84 9.94 -12.63
CA GLU A 10 -2.58 11.38 -12.68
C GLU A 10 -3.84 12.21 -12.45
N GLY A 11 -3.67 13.51 -12.24
CA GLY A 11 -4.78 14.47 -12.11
C GLY A 11 -5.11 14.85 -10.67
N ARG A 12 -6.04 15.80 -10.51
CA ARG A 12 -6.39 16.39 -9.20
C ARG A 12 -7.00 15.37 -8.23
N GLU A 13 -7.85 14.48 -8.74
CA GLU A 13 -8.49 13.45 -7.93
C GLU A 13 -7.49 12.39 -7.47
N ALA A 14 -6.56 11.98 -8.34
CA ALA A 14 -5.45 11.11 -7.97
C ALA A 14 -4.60 11.76 -6.86
N ASN A 15 -4.17 13.02 -7.02
CA ASN A 15 -3.42 13.76 -5.99
C ASN A 15 -4.11 13.76 -4.62
N ALA A 16 -5.42 14.05 -4.59
CA ALA A 16 -6.18 14.02 -3.35
C ALA A 16 -6.24 12.62 -2.75
N LEU A 17 -6.44 11.59 -3.58
CA LEU A 17 -6.51 10.20 -3.15
C LEU A 17 -5.20 9.69 -2.55
N TYR A 18 -4.07 9.83 -3.26
CA TYR A 18 -2.76 9.40 -2.78
C TYR A 18 -2.37 10.15 -1.50
N SER A 19 -2.64 11.46 -1.43
CA SER A 19 -2.42 12.25 -0.21
C SER A 19 -3.29 11.79 0.99
N SER A 20 -4.46 11.20 0.72
CA SER A 20 -5.39 10.70 1.75
C SER A 20 -5.09 9.27 2.22
N MET A 21 -4.06 8.62 1.70
CA MET A 21 -3.71 7.24 2.08
C MET A 21 -3.21 7.13 3.52
N LEU A 22 -2.66 8.20 4.08
CA LEU A 22 -2.11 8.24 5.44
C LEU A 22 -3.11 8.89 6.42
N PRO A 23 -3.07 8.52 7.71
CA PRO A 23 -3.88 9.19 8.72
C PRO A 23 -3.44 10.67 8.87
N PRO A 24 -4.31 11.53 9.44
CA PRO A 24 -4.07 12.97 9.52
C PRO A 24 -2.84 13.36 10.34
N GLY A 25 -1.62 13.39 9.80
CA GLY A 25 -0.39 13.61 10.60
C GLY A 25 0.77 12.71 10.17
N GLY A 26 0.53 11.83 9.20
CA GLY A 26 1.57 11.08 8.49
C GLY A 26 1.67 9.64 8.94
N ASP A 27 2.82 9.02 8.67
CA ASP A 27 3.09 7.60 8.94
C ASP A 27 3.70 7.32 10.32
N VAL A 28 4.07 8.38 11.06
CA VAL A 28 4.69 8.29 12.38
C VAL A 28 3.65 8.51 13.48
N VAL A 29 3.70 7.64 14.49
CA VAL A 29 2.94 7.73 15.73
C VAL A 29 3.90 7.84 16.92
N TYR A 30 3.47 8.51 17.98
CA TYR A 30 4.25 8.73 19.20
C TYR A 30 3.65 7.93 20.35
N ILE A 31 4.41 6.98 20.89
CA ILE A 31 3.91 6.03 21.90
C ILE A 31 4.65 6.24 23.23
N GLY A 32 3.91 6.08 24.33
CA GLY A 32 4.43 6.09 25.69
C GLY A 32 4.68 7.49 26.27
N PRO A 33 5.07 7.57 27.55
CA PRO A 33 5.28 8.84 28.25
C PRO A 33 6.38 9.70 27.64
N SER A 34 7.40 9.06 27.04
CA SER A 34 8.53 9.71 26.37
C SER A 34 8.21 10.21 24.96
N ARG A 35 7.00 9.92 24.43
CA ARG A 35 6.61 10.21 23.03
C ARG A 35 7.66 9.72 22.04
N GLU A 36 8.01 8.44 22.11
CA GLU A 36 8.96 7.85 21.16
C GLU A 36 8.31 7.69 19.79
N PRO A 37 9.00 8.05 18.68
CA PRO A 37 8.46 7.95 17.34
C PRO A 37 8.55 6.52 16.81
N TYR A 38 7.45 6.04 16.25
CA TYR A 38 7.34 4.75 15.58
C TYR A 38 6.63 4.92 14.25
N SER A 39 7.12 4.27 13.18
CA SER A 39 6.37 4.14 11.93
C SER A 39 5.68 2.78 11.90
N LEU A 40 4.36 2.78 11.75
CA LEU A 40 3.60 1.53 11.63
C LEU A 40 3.83 0.95 10.23
N ALA A 41 4.10 -0.35 10.15
CA ALA A 41 4.44 -1.02 8.89
C ALA A 41 3.44 -0.71 7.76
N LEU A 42 2.13 -0.70 8.07
CA LEU A 42 1.06 -0.32 7.13
C LEU A 42 1.29 1.08 6.53
N PHE A 43 1.52 2.10 7.37
CA PHE A 43 1.67 3.47 6.91
C PHE A 43 3.01 3.72 6.24
N HIS A 44 4.08 3.06 6.68
CA HIS A 44 5.36 3.12 6.00
C HIS A 44 5.27 2.57 4.56
N GLN A 45 4.56 1.45 4.37
CA GLN A 45 4.30 0.88 3.04
C GLN A 45 3.53 1.86 2.15
N LEU A 46 2.48 2.49 2.67
CA LEU A 46 1.67 3.48 1.93
C LEU A 46 2.47 4.75 1.60
N ARG A 47 3.29 5.25 2.54
CA ARG A 47 4.19 6.38 2.31
C ARG A 47 5.21 6.06 1.22
N CYS A 48 5.74 4.84 1.19
CA CYS A 48 6.64 4.42 0.14
C CYS A 48 6.00 4.36 -1.25
N LEU A 49 4.73 3.94 -1.33
CA LEU A 49 3.97 4.02 -2.59
C LEU A 49 3.80 5.46 -3.07
N ASP A 50 3.49 6.40 -2.17
CA ASP A 50 3.39 7.82 -2.47
C ASP A 50 4.73 8.40 -2.98
N VAL A 51 5.87 8.06 -2.33
CA VAL A 51 7.20 8.48 -2.79
C VAL A 51 7.50 7.97 -4.21
N MET A 52 7.26 6.68 -4.47
CA MET A 52 7.49 6.10 -5.79
C MET A 52 6.57 6.71 -6.86
N TRP A 53 5.32 6.99 -6.50
CA TRP A 53 4.36 7.62 -7.38
C TRP A 53 4.75 9.06 -7.72
N GLN A 54 5.17 9.86 -6.74
CA GLN A 54 5.67 11.22 -6.96
C GLN A 54 6.90 11.25 -7.87
N ASP A 55 7.85 10.33 -7.67
CA ASP A 55 9.02 10.19 -8.55
C ASP A 55 8.62 9.83 -9.99
N TYR A 56 7.62 8.95 -10.14
CA TYR A 56 7.05 8.58 -11.44
C TYR A 56 6.44 9.79 -12.15
N LEU A 57 5.58 10.55 -11.47
CA LEU A 57 4.95 11.76 -12.03
C LEU A 57 5.97 12.84 -12.38
N ALA A 58 7.03 12.96 -11.59
CA ALA A 58 8.07 13.96 -11.83
C ALA A 58 8.92 13.64 -13.06
N LEU A 59 8.87 12.40 -13.58
CA LEU A 59 9.71 11.90 -14.68
C LEU A 59 11.22 12.08 -14.40
N ARG A 60 11.63 12.08 -13.13
CA ARG A 60 13.03 12.35 -12.70
C ARG A 60 13.89 11.11 -12.50
N GLY A 61 13.35 9.93 -12.80
CA GLY A 61 13.97 8.65 -12.42
C GLY A 61 13.89 8.41 -10.91
N ALA A 62 14.22 7.19 -10.48
CA ALA A 62 14.08 6.80 -9.07
C ALA A 62 15.13 7.48 -8.17
N SER A 63 14.65 8.29 -7.23
CA SER A 63 15.43 8.85 -6.12
C SER A 63 16.01 7.74 -5.23
N ASN A 64 16.99 8.09 -4.39
CA ASN A 64 17.52 7.15 -3.39
C ASN A 64 16.41 6.65 -2.46
N THR A 65 15.53 7.55 -2.00
CA THR A 65 14.36 7.19 -1.18
C THR A 65 13.44 6.22 -1.90
N SER A 66 13.16 6.42 -3.19
CA SER A 66 12.33 5.50 -3.98
C SER A 66 12.98 4.12 -4.14
N ARG A 67 14.31 4.04 -4.25
CA ARG A 67 15.05 2.77 -4.26
C ARG A 67 14.96 2.05 -2.91
N ASP A 68 15.13 2.77 -1.81
CA ASP A 68 14.98 2.22 -0.47
C ASP A 68 13.54 1.73 -0.23
N CYS A 69 12.56 2.50 -0.68
CA CYS A 69 11.14 2.13 -0.64
C CYS A 69 10.84 0.88 -1.48
N LEU A 70 11.40 0.78 -2.68
CA LEU A 70 11.25 -0.42 -3.51
C LEU A 70 11.85 -1.64 -2.81
N GLN A 71 13.00 -1.50 -2.15
CA GLN A 71 13.62 -2.58 -1.41
C GLN A 71 12.77 -3.01 -0.20
N TYR A 72 12.22 -2.04 0.54
CA TYR A 72 11.33 -2.31 1.68
C TYR A 72 10.02 -3.00 1.25
N LEU A 73 9.38 -2.51 0.18
CA LEU A 73 8.16 -3.11 -0.37
C LEU A 73 8.43 -4.51 -0.93
N ARG A 74 9.55 -4.69 -1.65
CA ARG A 74 9.98 -6.02 -2.13
C ARG A 74 10.11 -7.00 -0.97
N GLN A 75 10.80 -6.63 0.09
CA GLN A 75 10.97 -7.50 1.26
C GLN A 75 9.62 -7.83 1.90
N THR A 76 8.76 -6.83 2.09
CA THR A 76 7.41 -7.02 2.64
C THR A 76 6.60 -8.01 1.80
N LEU A 77 6.55 -7.81 0.48
CA LEU A 77 5.77 -8.64 -0.44
C LEU A 77 6.28 -10.08 -0.47
N LEU A 78 7.61 -10.28 -0.39
CA LEU A 78 8.19 -11.62 -0.30
C LEU A 78 7.87 -12.31 1.02
N CYS A 79 7.86 -11.59 2.14
CA CYS A 79 7.49 -12.14 3.45
C CYS A 79 6.00 -12.50 3.55
N HIS A 80 5.13 -11.79 2.84
CA HIS A 80 3.69 -12.02 2.80
C HIS A 80 3.21 -12.66 1.50
N ALA A 81 4.12 -13.30 0.75
CA ALA A 81 3.78 -13.94 -0.50
C ALA A 81 2.75 -15.05 -0.27
N GLU A 82 1.64 -15.00 -1.00
CA GLU A 82 0.63 -16.04 -0.96
C GLU A 82 1.17 -17.30 -1.66
N THR A 83 1.20 -18.40 -0.91
CA THR A 83 1.69 -19.70 -1.41
C THR A 83 0.59 -20.59 -1.99
N ARG A 84 -0.67 -20.13 -1.95
CA ARG A 84 -1.80 -20.85 -2.54
C ARG A 84 -1.67 -20.95 -4.06
N LEU A 85 -2.00 -22.11 -4.58
CA LEU A 85 -2.08 -22.34 -6.02
C LEU A 85 -3.28 -21.60 -6.62
N GLU A 86 -3.11 -21.11 -7.86
CA GLU A 86 -4.21 -20.58 -8.67
C GLU A 86 -5.13 -21.72 -9.13
N PRO A 87 -6.44 -21.67 -8.80
CA PRO A 87 -7.37 -22.69 -9.21
C PRO A 87 -7.51 -22.70 -10.74
N ALA A 88 -7.13 -23.81 -11.38
CA ALA A 88 -7.36 -24.01 -12.80
C ALA A 88 -8.84 -24.39 -13.04
N ARG A 89 -9.56 -23.58 -13.83
CA ARG A 89 -10.94 -23.89 -14.26
C ARG A 89 -10.99 -24.81 -15.47
N SER A 90 -9.99 -24.73 -16.34
CA SER A 90 -9.90 -25.55 -17.56
C SER A 90 -8.44 -25.77 -17.93
N PRO A 91 -8.07 -26.95 -18.46
CA PRO A 91 -6.72 -27.18 -18.97
C PRO A 91 -6.44 -26.44 -20.29
N ARG A 92 -7.47 -25.99 -21.03
CA ARG A 92 -7.35 -25.30 -22.34
C ARG A 92 -8.45 -24.26 -22.55
N GLY A 93 -8.16 -23.22 -23.35
CA GLY A 93 -9.13 -22.17 -23.72
C GLY A 93 -9.02 -20.89 -22.87
N PRO A 94 -9.82 -19.86 -23.16
CA PRO A 94 -9.81 -18.62 -22.37
C PRO A 94 -10.31 -18.86 -20.94
N ARG A 95 -9.82 -18.08 -19.97
CA ARG A 95 -10.12 -18.20 -18.52
C ARG A 95 -9.63 -19.50 -17.87
N LEU A 96 -8.38 -19.88 -18.15
CA LEU A 96 -7.72 -21.06 -17.56
C LEU A 96 -7.70 -21.02 -16.02
N ILE A 97 -7.53 -19.84 -15.44
CA ILE A 97 -7.34 -19.59 -14.02
C ILE A 97 -8.51 -18.82 -13.42
N ASN A 98 -8.86 -19.17 -12.18
CA ASN A 98 -9.85 -18.49 -11.37
C ASN A 98 -9.17 -17.59 -10.34
N PHE A 99 -9.31 -16.27 -10.46
CA PHE A 99 -8.83 -15.34 -9.44
C PHE A 99 -9.82 -15.15 -8.26
N SER A 100 -10.95 -15.86 -8.26
CA SER A 100 -11.88 -15.84 -7.13
C SER A 100 -11.31 -16.69 -5.98
N TYR A 101 -10.68 -16.02 -5.03
CA TYR A 101 -10.32 -16.58 -3.73
C TYR A 101 -11.20 -16.02 -2.63
N ASP A 102 -11.33 -16.76 -1.55
CA ASP A 102 -11.88 -16.26 -0.30
C ASP A 102 -10.87 -15.31 0.35
N TYR A 103 -11.03 -14.02 0.09
CA TYR A 103 -10.31 -12.96 0.79
C TYR A 103 -11.13 -12.50 1.99
N ILE A 104 -10.49 -12.38 3.16
CA ILE A 104 -11.11 -11.78 4.33
C ILE A 104 -10.79 -10.28 4.32
N CYS A 105 -11.79 -9.46 4.02
CA CYS A 105 -11.69 -8.02 4.20
C CYS A 105 -11.64 -7.71 5.69
N ARG A 106 -10.50 -7.18 6.16
CA ARG A 106 -10.36 -6.66 7.53
C ARG A 106 -10.69 -5.18 7.53
N ASP A 107 -11.38 -4.74 8.58
CA ASP A 107 -11.63 -3.32 8.80
C ASP A 107 -10.37 -2.64 9.31
N TRP A 108 -9.73 -1.87 8.44
CA TRP A 108 -8.54 -1.08 8.77
C TRP A 108 -8.89 0.26 9.42
N SER A 109 -10.17 0.68 9.45
CA SER A 109 -10.57 1.99 9.99
C SER A 109 -10.15 2.18 11.46
N ALA A 110 -10.17 1.10 12.24
CA ALA A 110 -9.71 1.10 13.62
C ALA A 110 -8.22 1.44 13.76
N VAL A 111 -7.38 1.00 12.83
CA VAL A 111 -5.94 1.32 12.83
C VAL A 111 -5.73 2.79 12.51
N TYR A 112 -6.47 3.33 11.53
CA TYR A 112 -6.42 4.75 11.17
C TYR A 112 -6.88 5.66 12.32
N SER A 113 -8.01 5.33 12.95
CA SER A 113 -8.55 6.13 14.07
C SER A 113 -7.61 6.10 15.27
N THR A 114 -7.03 4.93 15.58
CA THR A 114 -6.06 4.79 16.66
C THR A 114 -4.79 5.59 16.36
N ALA A 115 -4.23 5.47 15.16
CA ALA A 115 -3.02 6.19 14.79
C ALA A 115 -3.18 7.72 14.84
N ALA A 116 -4.35 8.24 14.43
CA ALA A 116 -4.68 9.65 14.55
C ALA A 116 -4.71 10.15 16.01
N SER A 117 -4.95 9.26 16.98
CA SER A 117 -4.92 9.62 18.41
C SER A 117 -3.52 9.65 19.03
N PHE A 118 -2.50 9.12 18.34
CA PHE A 118 -1.11 9.03 18.81
C PHE A 118 -0.18 10.04 18.11
N GLN A 119 -0.69 11.18 17.65
CA GLN A 119 0.09 12.20 16.93
C GLN A 119 0.68 13.29 17.82
#